data_AF-A0A2V6HJP3-F1
#
_entry.id   AF-A0A2V6HJP3-F1
#
_cell.length_a   1.000
_cell.length_b   1.000
_cell.length_c   1.000
_cell.angle_alpha   90.00
_cell.angle_beta   90.00
_cell.angle_gamma   90.00
#
_symmetry.space_group_name_H-M   'P 1'
#
loop_
_entity.id
_entity.type
_entity.pdbx_description
1 polymer ?
#
loop_
_entity_poly.entity_id
_entity_poly.type
_entity_poly.pdbx_seq_one_letter_code
_entity_poly.pdbx_strand_id
1 'polypeptide(L)'
;MAALNITAKDRDVWVASALALVALAAFYFSIKATQQHFDYTSRIASALMQGDLGLREPAPSWLNEMVPAKGRQYSVFPLGAVLSMVPVAVLQKVNLIKDFPGRALAALIAALSIWFLFRLSVVGTKSMPKRILLSLVPIFGTWTWCNLGFGGAWQIALGLAVLGEVAALYFVLVEFRPLLAGAFFALAIGNRTELALCLPIFIYFLVRRIAPDSRDLKSLVQHSREKSGVFVYFLIVPLALGFFTALYNYARFHSIFDFGYSHIPKVLQEPWYQHGLFSLHAVPWNIHKMLFEGFRDAPNFPFINFYPFGCSIFLASPFLFLIFREGGNHKVAAWTAIGLLTFALWAHGNPGGWQFSYRYAMVLLPWMFLLLLGNGPPKISAIEASLFVVSVTINAIASYQFLWTNQIHP
;
A
#
# COMPACT_ATOMS: atom_id res chain seq x y z
N MET A 1 15.52 -43.34 -7.09
CA MET A 1 15.22 -41.90 -6.88
C MET A 1 13.73 -41.69 -7.14
N ALA A 2 12.93 -41.54 -6.09
CA ALA A 2 11.51 -41.25 -6.24
C ALA A 2 11.36 -39.82 -6.76
N ALA A 3 10.81 -39.65 -7.95
CA ALA A 3 10.40 -38.35 -8.46
C ALA A 3 9.33 -37.80 -7.51
N LEU A 4 9.66 -36.73 -6.78
CA LEU A 4 8.69 -35.98 -5.99
C LEU A 4 7.60 -35.48 -6.94
N ASN A 5 6.41 -36.08 -6.86
CA ASN A 5 5.21 -35.60 -7.54
C ASN A 5 4.77 -34.28 -6.87
N ILE A 6 5.38 -33.17 -7.29
CA ILE A 6 5.03 -31.82 -6.87
C ILE A 6 3.64 -31.51 -7.41
N THR A 7 2.67 -31.24 -6.54
CA THR A 7 1.33 -30.86 -6.99
C THR A 7 1.36 -29.48 -7.66
N ALA A 8 0.36 -29.15 -8.48
CA ALA A 8 0.27 -27.82 -9.11
C ALA A 8 0.28 -26.67 -8.08
N LYS A 9 -0.26 -26.92 -6.87
CA LYS A 9 -0.24 -25.96 -5.75
C LYS A 9 1.17 -25.76 -5.21
N ASP A 10 1.92 -26.85 -5.04
CA ASP A 10 3.30 -26.80 -4.54
C ASP A 10 4.21 -26.09 -5.55
N ARG A 11 4.04 -26.36 -6.84
CA ARG A 11 4.76 -25.65 -7.91
C ARG A 11 4.52 -24.14 -7.86
N ASP A 12 3.26 -23.73 -7.68
CA ASP A 12 2.91 -22.30 -7.60
C ASP A 12 3.54 -21.62 -6.38
N VAL A 13 3.63 -22.30 -5.23
CA VAL A 13 4.32 -21.79 -4.04
C VAL A 13 5.81 -21.60 -4.34
N TRP A 14 6.46 -22.59 -4.95
CA TRP A 14 7.88 -22.50 -5.28
C TRP A 14 8.20 -21.37 -6.26
N VAL A 15 7.39 -21.21 -7.31
CA VAL A 15 7.57 -20.11 -8.27
C VAL A 15 7.34 -18.76 -7.59
N ALA A 16 6.29 -18.62 -6.77
CA ALA A 16 6.04 -17.40 -6.02
C ALA A 16 7.23 -17.05 -5.11
N SER A 17 7.76 -18.03 -4.39
CA SER A 17 8.89 -17.85 -3.47
C SER A 17 10.18 -17.52 -4.20
N ALA A 18 10.48 -18.21 -5.31
CA ALA A 18 11.65 -17.88 -6.14
C ALA A 18 11.55 -16.46 -6.72
N LEU A 19 10.37 -16.09 -7.23
CA LEU A 19 10.12 -14.74 -7.76
C LEU A 19 10.26 -13.68 -6.66
N ALA A 20 9.73 -13.94 -5.47
CA ALA A 20 9.85 -13.05 -4.32
C ALA A 20 11.30 -12.87 -3.88
N LEU A 21 12.11 -13.94 -3.87
CA LEU A 21 13.55 -13.86 -3.53
C LEU A 21 14.33 -13.04 -4.56
N VAL A 22 14.08 -13.26 -5.86
CA VAL A 22 14.68 -12.45 -6.93
C VAL A 22 14.27 -10.99 -6.81
N ALA A 23 12.97 -10.74 -6.57
CA ALA A 23 12.45 -9.40 -6.36
C ALA A 23 13.04 -8.73 -5.11
N LEU A 24 13.23 -9.47 -4.01
CA LEU A 24 13.86 -8.98 -2.79
C LEU A 24 15.27 -8.47 -3.10
N ALA A 25 16.09 -9.28 -3.77
CA ALA A 25 17.44 -8.90 -4.14
C ALA A 25 17.44 -7.71 -5.11
N ALA A 26 16.66 -7.78 -6.20
CA ALA A 26 16.58 -6.72 -7.20
C ALA A 26 16.10 -5.39 -6.60
N PHE A 27 15.08 -5.42 -5.75
CA PHE A 27 14.57 -4.24 -5.07
C PHE A 27 15.59 -3.69 -4.08
N TYR A 28 16.17 -4.54 -3.23
CA TYR A 28 17.16 -4.13 -2.25
C TYR A 28 18.33 -3.41 -2.94
N PHE A 29 18.90 -3.98 -3.99
CA PHE A 29 20.07 -3.38 -4.67
C PHE A 29 19.75 -2.18 -5.56
N SER A 30 18.48 -1.97 -5.96
CA SER A 30 18.08 -0.85 -6.81
C SER A 30 17.66 0.43 -6.06
N ILE A 31 17.62 0.41 -4.73
CA ILE A 31 17.18 1.57 -3.90
C ILE A 31 18.27 2.03 -2.91
N LYS A 32 18.15 3.28 -2.42
CA LYS A 32 19.10 3.89 -1.45
C LYS A 32 18.47 4.40 -0.14
N ALA A 33 17.18 4.11 0.12
CA ALA A 33 16.46 4.44 1.37
C ALA A 33 16.80 5.83 1.97
N THR A 34 16.79 6.87 1.13
CA THR A 34 17.26 8.22 1.47
C THR A 34 16.44 8.90 2.57
N GLN A 35 15.24 8.40 2.85
CA GLN A 35 14.31 8.91 3.86
C GLN A 35 14.18 8.02 5.10
N GLN A 36 15.07 7.03 5.28
CA GLN A 36 15.00 6.11 6.43
C GLN A 36 15.10 6.79 7.81
N HIS A 37 15.66 8.00 7.88
CA HIS A 37 15.75 8.77 9.12
C HIS A 37 14.40 9.35 9.59
N PHE A 38 13.39 9.35 8.71
CA PHE A 38 12.00 9.65 9.06
C PHE A 38 11.32 8.40 9.64
N ASP A 39 11.81 7.94 10.79
CA ASP A 39 11.48 6.67 11.46
C ASP A 39 10.40 6.82 12.56
N TYR A 40 9.47 7.76 12.38
CA TYR A 40 8.41 8.13 13.34
C TYR A 40 7.76 6.92 14.04
N THR A 41 7.23 5.99 13.25
CA THR A 41 6.48 4.83 13.74
C THR A 41 7.37 3.84 14.49
N SER A 42 8.63 3.66 14.09
CA SER A 42 9.59 2.81 14.79
C SER A 42 9.95 3.38 16.16
N ARG A 43 10.15 4.70 16.26
CA ARG A 43 10.43 5.36 17.55
C ARG A 43 9.27 5.23 18.53
N ILE A 44 8.04 5.45 18.05
CA ILE A 44 6.85 5.27 18.87
C ILE A 44 6.62 3.80 19.23
N ALA A 45 6.91 2.85 18.34
CA ALA A 45 6.83 1.44 18.66
C ALA A 45 7.80 1.06 19.80
N SER A 46 9.03 1.60 19.76
CA SER A 46 10.01 1.45 20.84
C SER A 46 9.55 2.08 22.16
N ALA A 47 8.93 3.27 22.12
CA ALA A 47 8.33 3.89 23.30
C ALA A 47 7.18 3.05 23.88
N LEU A 48 6.33 2.49 23.01
CA LEU A 48 5.21 1.64 23.41
C LEU A 48 5.68 0.40 24.17
N MET A 49 6.78 -0.21 23.72
CA MET A 49 7.42 -1.34 24.41
C MET A 49 8.03 -0.99 25.79
N GLN A 50 8.19 0.31 26.07
CA GLN A 50 8.67 0.83 27.36
C GLN A 50 7.52 1.33 28.24
N GLY A 51 6.26 1.20 27.78
CA GLY A 51 5.07 1.64 28.50
C GLY A 51 4.68 3.10 28.24
N ASP A 52 5.25 3.76 27.22
CA ASP A 52 4.91 5.13 26.84
C ASP A 52 4.20 5.20 25.49
N LEU A 53 3.19 6.06 25.40
CA LEU A 53 2.46 6.30 24.14
C LEU A 53 3.16 7.31 23.21
N GLY A 54 4.22 7.97 23.70
CA GLY A 54 4.94 9.03 23.01
C GLY A 54 6.37 9.14 23.51
N LEU A 55 7.21 9.90 22.81
CA LEU A 55 8.58 10.13 23.23
C LEU A 55 8.62 11.06 24.45
N ARG A 56 9.43 10.70 25.45
CA ARG A 56 9.69 11.54 26.63
C ARG A 56 10.63 12.70 26.31
N GLU A 57 11.64 12.41 25.51
CA GLU A 57 12.60 13.42 25.05
C GLU A 57 12.08 14.10 23.78
N PRO A 58 12.50 15.36 23.53
CA PRO A 58 12.22 16.02 22.28
C PRO A 58 12.72 15.19 21.10
N ALA A 59 11.85 14.94 20.12
CA ALA A 59 12.29 14.35 18.87
C ALA A 59 13.24 15.32 18.15
N PRO A 60 14.17 14.79 17.36
CA PRO A 60 15.00 15.61 16.50
C PRO A 60 14.17 16.49 15.56
N SER A 61 14.69 17.67 15.22
CA SER A 61 13.98 18.70 14.46
C SER A 61 13.55 18.27 13.05
N TRP A 62 14.21 17.27 12.46
CA TRP A 62 13.81 16.71 11.17
C TRP A 62 12.55 15.84 11.26
N LEU A 63 12.13 15.40 12.44
CA LEU A 63 10.84 14.73 12.66
C LEU A 63 9.72 15.77 12.82
N ASN A 64 9.48 16.53 11.76
CA ASN A 64 8.61 17.70 11.73
C ASN A 64 7.11 17.40 11.93
N GLU A 65 6.67 16.14 11.77
CA GLU A 65 5.28 15.72 12.00
C GLU A 65 5.01 15.19 13.44
N MET A 66 5.94 15.41 14.37
CA MET A 66 5.71 15.09 15.78
C MET A 66 4.85 16.16 16.46
N VAL A 67 3.93 15.70 17.31
CA VAL A 67 2.98 16.55 18.04
C VAL A 67 3.42 16.69 19.49
N PRO A 68 3.89 17.87 19.93
CA PRO A 68 4.18 18.12 21.34
C PRO A 68 2.88 18.29 22.13
N ALA A 69 2.61 17.40 23.08
CA ALA A 69 1.45 17.51 23.97
C ALA A 69 1.72 16.84 25.33
N LYS A 70 1.29 17.49 26.43
CA LYS A 70 1.41 16.99 27.81
C LYS A 70 2.83 16.53 28.20
N GLY A 71 3.85 17.29 27.79
CA GLY A 71 5.25 16.97 28.08
C GLY A 71 5.80 15.74 27.34
N ARG A 72 5.10 15.24 26.32
CA ARG A 72 5.55 14.16 25.43
C ARG A 72 5.44 14.60 23.97
N GLN A 73 6.05 13.81 23.08
CA GLN A 73 5.85 13.95 21.65
C GLN A 73 5.18 12.73 21.04
N TYR A 74 4.06 12.94 20.36
CA TYR A 74 3.25 11.89 19.74
C TYR A 74 3.42 11.89 18.23
N SER A 75 3.25 10.71 17.62
CA SER A 75 3.18 10.58 16.16
C SER A 75 1.74 10.76 15.67
N VAL A 76 1.56 11.36 14.50
CA VAL A 76 0.26 11.46 13.82
C VAL A 76 -0.15 10.19 13.08
N PHE A 77 0.72 9.18 13.05
CA PHE A 77 0.43 7.90 12.43
C PHE A 77 -0.59 7.12 13.28
N PRO A 78 -1.53 6.39 12.65
CA PRO A 78 -2.45 5.51 13.36
C PRO A 78 -1.72 4.42 14.17
N LEU A 79 -2.40 3.89 15.19
CA LEU A 79 -1.84 2.82 16.03
C LEU A 79 -1.41 1.61 15.20
N GLY A 80 -2.14 1.25 14.13
CA GLY A 80 -1.77 0.12 13.28
C GLY A 80 -0.40 0.27 12.61
N ALA A 81 -0.03 1.48 12.20
CA ALA A 81 1.28 1.77 11.62
C ALA A 81 2.40 1.65 12.67
N VAL A 82 2.12 2.05 13.92
CA VAL A 82 3.03 1.84 15.05
C VAL A 82 3.18 0.35 15.36
N LEU A 83 2.07 -0.39 15.48
CA LEU A 83 2.08 -1.83 15.77
C LEU A 83 2.80 -2.63 14.70
N SER A 84 2.71 -2.19 13.44
CA SER A 84 3.44 -2.81 12.33
C SER A 84 4.97 -2.73 12.50
N MET A 85 5.47 -1.74 13.26
CA MET A 85 6.90 -1.55 13.55
C MET A 85 7.35 -2.21 14.87
N VAL A 86 6.46 -2.83 15.64
CA VAL A 86 6.84 -3.54 16.88
C VAL A 86 7.91 -4.61 16.64
N PRO A 87 7.88 -5.43 15.56
CA PRO A 87 8.97 -6.36 15.29
C PRO A 87 10.33 -5.68 15.14
N VAL A 88 10.38 -4.51 14.48
CA VAL A 88 11.61 -3.71 14.35
C VAL A 88 12.08 -3.22 15.71
N ALA A 89 11.16 -2.69 16.51
CA ALA A 89 11.43 -2.22 17.85
C ALA A 89 11.97 -3.35 18.76
N VAL A 90 11.41 -4.56 18.66
CA VAL A 90 11.89 -5.76 19.37
C VAL A 90 13.34 -6.06 18.98
N LEU A 91 13.65 -6.09 17.67
CA LEU A 91 15.02 -6.35 17.18
C LEU A 91 16.01 -5.27 17.65
N GLN A 92 15.58 -4.01 17.73
CA GLN A 92 16.39 -2.93 18.31
C GLN A 92 16.63 -3.14 19.80
N LYS A 93 15.59 -3.51 20.56
CA LYS A 93 15.68 -3.75 22.00
C LYS A 93 16.63 -4.91 22.35
N VAL A 94 16.68 -5.95 21.53
CA VAL A 94 17.62 -7.07 21.70
C VAL A 94 18.98 -6.83 21.02
N ASN A 95 19.25 -5.61 20.54
CA ASN A 95 20.49 -5.21 19.88
C ASN A 95 20.86 -6.02 18.62
N LEU A 96 19.89 -6.65 17.95
CA LEU A 96 20.12 -7.32 16.67
C LEU A 96 20.24 -6.34 15.49
N ILE A 97 19.58 -5.18 15.60
CA ILE A 97 19.72 -4.05 14.69
C ILE A 97 19.86 -2.77 15.52
N LYS A 98 20.55 -1.77 14.99
CA LYS A 98 20.71 -0.46 15.66
C LYS A 98 19.74 0.55 15.04
N ASP A 99 19.89 0.79 13.75
CA ASP A 99 19.13 1.79 13.01
C ASP A 99 17.84 1.21 12.42
N PHE A 100 16.92 2.11 12.05
CA PHE A 100 15.70 1.75 11.34
C PHE A 100 16.07 1.11 9.97
N PRO A 101 15.70 -0.16 9.72
CA PRO A 101 16.17 -0.88 8.53
C PRO A 101 15.29 -0.60 7.31
N GLY A 102 15.07 0.68 6.99
CA GLY A 102 14.11 1.13 5.96
C GLY A 102 14.31 0.45 4.60
N ARG A 103 15.58 0.30 4.16
CA ARG A 103 15.93 -0.41 2.91
C ARG A 103 15.51 -1.88 2.92
N ALA A 104 15.79 -2.59 4.01
CA ALA A 104 15.48 -4.02 4.12
C ALA A 104 13.96 -4.25 4.25
N LEU A 105 13.26 -3.40 5.01
CA LEU A 105 11.81 -3.43 5.12
C LEU A 105 11.13 -3.17 3.77
N ALA A 106 11.57 -2.15 3.04
CA ALA A 106 11.07 -1.84 1.70
C ALA A 106 11.21 -3.03 0.75
N ALA A 107 12.39 -3.67 0.72
CA ALA A 107 12.64 -4.85 -0.11
C ALA A 107 11.79 -6.06 0.30
N LEU A 108 11.63 -6.30 1.61
CA LEU A 108 10.79 -7.38 2.12
C LEU A 108 9.31 -7.16 1.76
N ILE A 109 8.81 -5.93 1.92
CA ILE A 109 7.44 -5.56 1.56
C ILE A 109 7.20 -5.76 0.06
N ALA A 110 8.13 -5.31 -0.79
CA ALA A 110 8.06 -5.50 -2.24
C ALA A 110 8.01 -7.00 -2.60
N ALA A 111 8.90 -7.79 -2.01
CA ALA A 111 8.99 -9.23 -2.25
C ALA A 111 7.72 -9.98 -1.83
N LEU A 112 7.21 -9.72 -0.62
CA LEU A 112 5.98 -10.33 -0.12
C LEU A 112 4.76 -9.88 -0.93
N SER A 113 4.71 -8.62 -1.37
CA SER A 113 3.65 -8.14 -2.25
C SER A 113 3.65 -8.89 -3.57
N ILE A 114 4.82 -9.07 -4.20
CA ILE A 114 4.95 -9.86 -5.45
C ILE A 114 4.56 -11.32 -5.22
N TRP A 115 4.94 -11.91 -4.08
CA TRP A 115 4.53 -13.26 -3.72
C TRP A 115 3.00 -13.38 -3.70
N PHE A 116 2.30 -12.51 -2.97
CA PHE A 116 0.85 -12.54 -2.89
C PHE A 116 0.18 -12.17 -4.22
N LEU A 117 0.71 -11.20 -4.98
CA LEU A 117 0.20 -10.84 -6.30
C LEU A 117 0.28 -12.04 -7.27
N PHE A 118 1.41 -12.74 -7.29
CA PHE A 118 1.58 -13.94 -8.11
C PHE A 118 0.62 -15.06 -7.67
N ARG A 119 0.41 -15.25 -6.37
CA ARG A 119 -0.54 -16.24 -5.86
C ARG A 119 -2.00 -15.85 -6.13
N LEU A 120 -2.32 -14.56 -6.10
CA LEU A 120 -3.63 -14.01 -6.45
C LEU A 120 -3.92 -14.09 -7.96
N SER A 121 -2.88 -14.07 -8.79
CA SER A 121 -3.04 -14.04 -10.25
C SER A 121 -3.78 -15.23 -10.87
N VAL A 122 -3.90 -16.35 -10.14
CA VAL A 122 -4.69 -17.54 -10.53
C VAL A 122 -6.17 -17.21 -10.73
N VAL A 123 -6.66 -16.13 -10.14
CA VAL A 123 -8.05 -15.66 -10.28
C VAL A 123 -8.37 -15.25 -11.72
N GLY A 124 -7.38 -14.76 -12.48
CA GLY A 124 -7.60 -14.23 -13.83
C GLY A 124 -6.98 -15.04 -14.96
N THR A 125 -5.81 -15.65 -14.74
CA THR A 125 -5.09 -16.36 -15.81
C THR A 125 -4.34 -17.58 -15.32
N LYS A 126 -4.29 -18.62 -16.17
CA LYS A 126 -3.49 -19.84 -15.96
C LYS A 126 -2.09 -19.74 -16.59
N SER A 127 -1.83 -18.72 -17.42
CA SER A 127 -0.58 -18.58 -18.16
C SER A 127 0.56 -18.16 -17.22
N MET A 128 1.52 -19.06 -16.99
CA MET A 128 2.64 -18.82 -16.07
C MET A 128 3.42 -17.53 -16.38
N PRO A 129 3.83 -17.27 -17.65
CA PRO A 129 4.51 -16.02 -17.96
C PRO A 129 3.65 -14.80 -17.62
N LYS A 130 2.34 -14.82 -17.96
CA LYS A 130 1.45 -13.68 -17.71
C LYS A 130 1.30 -13.40 -16.21
N ARG A 131 1.22 -14.46 -15.40
CA ARG A 131 1.19 -14.36 -13.94
C ARG A 131 2.46 -13.70 -13.38
N ILE A 132 3.64 -14.13 -13.85
CA ILE A 132 4.93 -13.53 -13.47
C ILE A 132 4.94 -12.05 -13.84
N LEU A 133 4.67 -11.70 -15.11
CA LEU A 133 4.66 -10.32 -15.58
C LEU A 133 3.70 -9.46 -14.75
N LEU A 134 2.44 -9.86 -14.62
CA LEU A 134 1.44 -9.08 -13.89
C LEU A 134 1.81 -8.92 -12.42
N SER A 135 2.41 -9.92 -11.78
CA SER A 135 2.83 -9.80 -10.38
C SER A 135 3.96 -8.80 -10.16
N LEU A 136 4.80 -8.56 -11.17
CA LEU A 136 5.89 -7.59 -11.12
C LEU A 136 5.41 -6.15 -11.41
N VAL A 137 4.32 -5.99 -12.18
CA VAL A 137 3.80 -4.68 -12.60
C VAL A 137 3.57 -3.74 -11.41
N PRO A 138 2.81 -4.07 -10.35
CA PRO A 138 2.53 -3.13 -9.28
C PRO A 138 3.78 -2.60 -8.57
N ILE A 139 4.85 -3.38 -8.49
CA ILE A 139 6.08 -2.98 -7.80
C ILE A 139 7.05 -2.27 -8.74
N PHE A 140 7.46 -2.93 -9.83
CA PHE A 140 8.52 -2.43 -10.73
C PHE A 140 7.98 -1.62 -11.91
N GLY A 141 6.74 -1.86 -12.32
CA GLY A 141 6.09 -1.15 -13.42
C GLY A 141 5.31 0.09 -13.00
N THR A 142 5.35 0.46 -11.72
CA THR A 142 4.69 1.65 -11.17
C THR A 142 5.57 2.42 -10.21
N TRP A 143 5.09 3.61 -9.81
CA TRP A 143 5.76 4.53 -8.90
C TRP A 143 6.04 3.94 -7.52
N THR A 144 5.50 2.77 -7.20
CA THR A 144 5.82 2.01 -6.00
C THR A 144 7.32 1.77 -5.89
N TRP A 145 8.03 1.52 -7.00
CA TRP A 145 9.48 1.28 -6.96
C TRP A 145 10.25 2.43 -6.32
N CYS A 146 10.09 3.63 -6.87
CA CYS A 146 10.77 4.82 -6.37
C CYS A 146 10.25 5.19 -4.97
N ASN A 147 8.93 5.20 -4.77
CA ASN A 147 8.36 5.66 -3.51
C ASN A 147 8.72 4.73 -2.35
N LEU A 148 8.47 3.42 -2.48
CA LEU A 148 8.87 2.48 -1.43
C LEU A 148 10.40 2.47 -1.24
N GLY A 149 11.17 2.77 -2.30
CA GLY A 149 12.61 2.94 -2.28
C GLY A 149 13.16 4.11 -1.45
N PHE A 150 12.34 5.13 -1.14
CA PHE A 150 12.71 6.19 -0.20
C PHE A 150 12.88 5.64 1.23
N GLY A 151 12.10 4.62 1.62
CA GLY A 151 12.29 3.88 2.87
C GLY A 151 11.96 4.64 4.16
N GLY A 152 11.23 5.76 4.11
CA GLY A 152 10.74 6.48 5.29
C GLY A 152 9.40 5.95 5.82
N ALA A 153 8.96 6.40 7.00
CA ALA A 153 7.75 5.91 7.65
C ALA A 153 6.49 6.03 6.77
N TRP A 154 6.32 7.12 6.01
CA TRP A 154 5.17 7.27 5.11
C TRP A 154 5.16 6.20 4.01
N GLN A 155 6.32 5.92 3.43
CA GLN A 155 6.46 4.98 2.31
C GLN A 155 6.38 3.53 2.79
N ILE A 156 6.98 3.21 3.94
CA ILE A 156 6.85 1.89 4.56
C ILE A 156 5.40 1.61 4.97
N ALA A 157 4.70 2.57 5.59
CA ALA A 157 3.28 2.42 5.92
C ALA A 157 2.44 2.16 4.67
N LEU A 158 2.67 2.92 3.59
CA LEU A 158 1.95 2.73 2.34
C LEU A 158 2.26 1.38 1.67
N GLY A 159 3.51 0.92 1.71
CA GLY A 159 3.89 -0.41 1.23
C GLY A 159 3.24 -1.54 2.04
N LEU A 160 3.18 -1.41 3.36
CA LEU A 160 2.47 -2.35 4.24
C LEU A 160 0.96 -2.35 3.97
N ALA A 161 0.39 -1.19 3.63
CA ALA A 161 -1.00 -1.09 3.23
C ALA A 161 -1.28 -1.91 1.97
N VAL A 162 -0.47 -1.73 0.92
CA VAL A 162 -0.54 -2.52 -0.32
C VAL A 162 -0.37 -4.02 -0.06
N LEU A 163 0.62 -4.41 0.76
CA LEU A 163 0.83 -5.81 1.14
C LEU A 163 -0.40 -6.38 1.85
N GLY A 164 -0.96 -5.64 2.81
CA GLY A 164 -2.18 -6.01 3.53
C GLY A 164 -3.38 -6.21 2.61
N GLU A 165 -3.61 -5.28 1.68
CA GLU A 165 -4.71 -5.39 0.71
C GLU A 165 -4.58 -6.62 -0.20
N VAL A 166 -3.41 -6.82 -0.82
CA VAL A 166 -3.21 -7.96 -1.73
C VAL A 166 -3.32 -9.28 -0.97
N ALA A 167 -2.74 -9.39 0.22
CA ALA A 167 -2.83 -10.58 1.05
C ALA A 167 -4.28 -10.85 1.50
N ALA A 168 -5.02 -9.81 1.90
CA ALA A 168 -6.44 -9.93 2.23
C ALA A 168 -7.27 -10.41 1.03
N LEU A 169 -7.05 -9.83 -0.16
CA LEU A 169 -7.69 -10.28 -1.39
C LEU A 169 -7.34 -11.73 -1.73
N TYR A 170 -6.08 -12.15 -1.55
CA TYR A 170 -5.67 -13.54 -1.73
C TYR A 170 -6.43 -14.50 -0.79
N PHE A 171 -6.54 -14.17 0.50
CA PHE A 171 -7.24 -15.02 1.47
C PHE A 171 -8.78 -14.98 1.37
N VAL A 172 -9.33 -14.05 0.58
CA VAL A 172 -10.76 -14.03 0.28
C VAL A 172 -11.07 -14.72 -1.04
N LEU A 173 -10.26 -14.49 -2.08
CA LEU A 173 -10.56 -14.91 -3.45
C LEU A 173 -9.92 -16.26 -3.83
N VAL A 174 -8.76 -16.60 -3.27
CA VAL A 174 -8.02 -17.82 -3.63
C VAL A 174 -8.06 -18.85 -2.51
N GLU A 175 -7.49 -18.52 -1.35
CA GLU A 175 -7.40 -19.43 -0.22
C GLU A 175 -8.29 -18.92 0.92
N PHE A 176 -9.56 -19.34 0.90
CA PHE A 176 -10.60 -18.81 1.78
C PHE A 176 -10.28 -19.04 3.27
N ARG A 177 -9.65 -18.04 3.90
CA ARG A 177 -9.25 -18.03 5.32
C ARG A 177 -9.65 -16.69 5.94
N PRO A 178 -10.90 -16.55 6.40
CA PRO A 178 -11.46 -15.27 6.83
C PRO A 178 -10.66 -14.57 7.93
N LEU A 179 -10.12 -15.31 8.91
CA LEU A 179 -9.28 -14.74 9.96
C LEU A 179 -7.99 -14.11 9.43
N LEU A 180 -7.30 -14.80 8.52
CA LEU A 180 -6.07 -14.26 7.90
C LEU A 180 -6.41 -13.09 6.98
N ALA A 181 -7.49 -13.18 6.21
CA ALA A 181 -7.98 -12.05 5.42
C ALA A 181 -8.24 -10.82 6.29
N GLY A 182 -8.91 -11.01 7.43
CA GLY A 182 -9.18 -9.97 8.42
C GLY A 182 -7.91 -9.38 9.02
N ALA A 183 -6.93 -10.22 9.38
CA ALA A 183 -5.65 -9.77 9.92
C ALA A 183 -4.84 -8.92 8.91
N PHE A 184 -4.79 -9.33 7.64
CA PHE A 184 -4.14 -8.56 6.59
C PHE A 184 -4.92 -7.31 6.20
N PHE A 185 -6.26 -7.34 6.26
CA PHE A 185 -7.08 -6.14 6.10
C PHE A 185 -6.85 -5.16 7.26
N ALA A 186 -6.68 -5.66 8.50
CA ALA A 186 -6.29 -4.85 9.64
C ALA A 186 -4.90 -4.21 9.46
N LEU A 187 -3.93 -4.96 8.93
CA LEU A 187 -2.62 -4.39 8.55
C LEU A 187 -2.79 -3.26 7.53
N ALA A 188 -3.69 -3.43 6.57
CA ALA A 188 -3.97 -2.43 5.53
C ALA A 188 -4.55 -1.14 6.11
N ILE A 189 -5.72 -1.21 6.76
CA ILE A 189 -6.39 -0.05 7.35
C ILE A 189 -5.58 0.59 8.48
N GLY A 190 -4.77 -0.21 9.17
CA GLY A 190 -3.90 0.24 10.25
C GLY A 190 -2.78 1.16 9.77
N ASN A 191 -2.34 0.99 8.53
CA ASN A 191 -1.31 1.83 7.91
C ASN A 191 -1.90 2.96 7.05
N ARG A 192 -3.11 2.78 6.51
CA ARG A 192 -3.84 3.75 5.67
C ARG A 192 -5.34 3.68 5.96
N THR A 193 -5.86 4.61 6.75
CA THR A 193 -7.23 4.56 7.29
C THR A 193 -8.32 4.66 6.23
N GLU A 194 -8.02 5.31 5.09
CA GLU A 194 -8.90 5.41 3.94
C GLU A 194 -9.30 4.03 3.37
N LEU A 195 -8.48 2.99 3.59
CA LEU A 195 -8.79 1.62 3.17
C LEU A 195 -9.97 1.00 3.91
N ALA A 196 -10.44 1.60 5.01
CA ALA A 196 -11.69 1.22 5.64
C ALA A 196 -12.89 1.33 4.66
N LEU A 197 -12.81 2.21 3.65
CA LEU A 197 -13.81 2.35 2.59
C LEU A 197 -13.94 1.08 1.73
N CYS A 198 -12.94 0.20 1.72
CA CYS A 198 -12.99 -1.08 1.02
C CYS A 198 -13.71 -2.18 1.81
N LEU A 199 -14.04 -1.95 3.08
CA LEU A 199 -14.68 -2.96 3.93
C LEU A 199 -15.98 -3.54 3.30
N PRO A 200 -16.92 -2.73 2.78
CA PRO A 200 -18.13 -3.27 2.14
C PRO A 200 -17.83 -4.20 0.95
N ILE A 201 -16.72 -3.96 0.25
CA ILE A 201 -16.30 -4.76 -0.91
C ILE A 201 -15.72 -6.10 -0.46
N PHE A 202 -14.94 -6.11 0.63
CA PHE A 202 -14.51 -7.36 1.27
C PHE A 202 -15.70 -8.16 1.80
N ILE A 203 -16.66 -7.51 2.47
CA ILE A 203 -17.90 -8.16 2.91
C ILE A 203 -18.67 -8.74 1.72
N TYR A 204 -18.78 -8.00 0.61
CA TYR A 204 -19.37 -8.51 -0.62
C TYR A 204 -18.68 -9.79 -1.11
N PHE A 205 -17.35 -9.81 -1.17
CA PHE A 205 -16.63 -11.02 -1.57
C PHE A 205 -16.83 -12.17 -0.59
N LEU A 206 -16.86 -11.94 0.73
CA LEU A 206 -17.16 -12.97 1.72
C LEU A 206 -18.56 -13.56 1.48
N VAL A 207 -19.58 -12.71 1.29
CA VAL A 207 -20.96 -13.12 0.97
C VAL A 207 -21.00 -14.00 -0.29
N ARG A 208 -20.34 -13.56 -1.37
CA ARG A 208 -20.29 -14.33 -2.64
C ARG A 208 -19.54 -15.66 -2.51
N ARG A 209 -18.58 -15.77 -1.57
CA ARG A 209 -17.87 -17.03 -1.29
C ARG A 209 -18.70 -18.01 -0.48
N ILE A 210 -19.50 -17.53 0.48
CA ILE A 210 -20.32 -18.40 1.33
C ILE A 210 -21.64 -18.83 0.67
N ALA A 211 -22.12 -18.03 -0.28
CA ALA A 211 -23.38 -18.20 -1.02
C ALA A 211 -23.19 -17.97 -2.54
N PRO A 212 -22.44 -18.83 -3.25
CA PRO A 212 -22.09 -18.63 -4.66
C PRO A 212 -23.32 -18.68 -5.60
N ASP A 213 -24.26 -19.58 -5.31
CA ASP A 213 -25.43 -19.85 -6.16
C ASP A 213 -26.65 -18.98 -5.83
N SER A 214 -26.59 -18.26 -4.72
CA SER A 214 -27.67 -17.37 -4.29
C SER A 214 -27.82 -16.18 -5.24
N ARG A 215 -29.04 -16.04 -5.78
CA ARG A 215 -29.45 -14.93 -6.66
C ARG A 215 -30.47 -14.01 -6.02
N ASP A 216 -31.18 -14.46 -5.00
CA ASP A 216 -32.19 -13.71 -4.26
C ASP A 216 -31.70 -13.27 -2.87
N LEU A 217 -32.25 -12.18 -2.35
CA LEU A 217 -31.82 -11.60 -1.08
C LEU A 217 -32.12 -12.52 0.12
N LYS A 218 -33.20 -13.30 0.08
CA LYS A 218 -33.58 -14.18 1.20
C LYS A 218 -32.56 -15.30 1.38
N SER A 219 -32.17 -15.97 0.31
CA SER A 219 -31.13 -17.02 0.39
C SER A 219 -29.78 -16.46 0.83
N LEU A 220 -29.40 -15.25 0.38
CA LEU A 220 -28.17 -14.59 0.84
C LEU A 220 -28.18 -14.33 2.35
N VAL A 221 -29.29 -13.81 2.88
CA VAL A 221 -29.45 -13.54 4.32
C VAL A 221 -29.41 -14.84 5.12
N GLN A 222 -30.06 -15.89 4.64
CA GLN A 222 -30.07 -17.20 5.30
C GLN A 222 -28.64 -17.77 5.39
N HIS A 223 -27.93 -17.89 4.27
CA HIS A 223 -26.56 -18.40 4.26
C HIS A 223 -25.60 -17.53 5.09
N SER A 224 -25.80 -16.22 5.09
CA SER A 224 -25.00 -15.29 5.90
C SER A 224 -25.22 -15.49 7.40
N ARG A 225 -26.46 -15.82 7.81
CA ARG A 225 -26.77 -16.16 9.21
C ARG A 225 -26.15 -17.50 9.61
N GLU A 226 -26.33 -18.52 8.79
CA GLU A 226 -25.80 -19.87 9.03
C GLU A 226 -24.26 -19.87 9.12
N LYS A 227 -23.59 -19.04 8.31
CA LYS A 227 -22.13 -18.90 8.28
C LYS A 227 -21.63 -17.60 8.94
N SER A 228 -22.37 -17.09 9.93
CA SER A 228 -22.04 -15.85 10.65
C SER A 228 -20.60 -15.82 11.19
N GLY A 229 -20.06 -16.99 11.59
CA GLY A 229 -18.67 -17.14 12.03
C GLY A 229 -17.63 -16.63 11.03
N VAL A 230 -17.89 -16.68 9.72
CA VAL A 230 -17.00 -16.13 8.69
C VAL A 230 -16.78 -14.63 8.88
N PHE A 231 -17.85 -13.89 9.16
CA PHE A 231 -17.79 -12.45 9.39
C PHE A 231 -17.11 -12.13 10.72
N VAL A 232 -17.39 -12.92 11.77
CA VAL A 232 -16.71 -12.78 13.07
C VAL A 232 -15.20 -12.95 12.89
N TYR A 233 -14.77 -14.02 12.23
CA TYR A 233 -13.34 -14.28 12.00
C TYR A 233 -12.68 -13.19 11.15
N PHE A 234 -13.36 -12.67 10.12
CA PHE A 234 -12.83 -11.57 9.33
C PHE A 234 -12.76 -10.26 10.12
N LEU A 235 -13.77 -9.94 10.93
CA LEU A 235 -13.90 -8.63 11.59
C LEU A 235 -13.19 -8.55 12.93
N ILE A 236 -12.87 -9.66 13.60
CA ILE A 236 -12.31 -9.63 14.96
C ILE A 236 -11.02 -8.80 15.05
N VAL A 237 -10.09 -8.96 14.10
CA VAL A 237 -8.81 -8.24 14.12
C VAL A 237 -8.98 -6.77 13.69
N PRO A 238 -9.67 -6.43 12.58
CA PRO A 238 -9.95 -5.04 12.23
C PRO A 238 -10.71 -4.25 13.31
N LEU A 239 -11.73 -4.86 13.92
CA LEU A 239 -12.51 -4.20 14.98
C LEU A 239 -11.70 -4.01 16.26
N ALA A 240 -10.89 -5.01 16.66
CA ALA A 240 -9.97 -4.85 17.78
C ALA A 240 -8.98 -3.70 17.52
N LEU A 241 -8.40 -3.65 16.32
CA LEU A 241 -7.50 -2.54 15.93
C LEU A 241 -8.21 -1.19 15.97
N GLY A 242 -9.43 -1.09 15.46
CA GLY A 242 -10.24 0.14 15.51
C GLY A 242 -10.51 0.58 16.95
N PHE A 243 -10.91 -0.35 17.82
CA PHE A 243 -11.14 -0.10 19.23
C PHE A 243 -9.87 0.39 19.95
N PHE A 244 -8.74 -0.29 19.78
CA PHE A 244 -7.49 0.14 20.41
C PHE A 244 -6.95 1.45 19.81
N THR A 245 -7.21 1.72 18.53
CA THR A 245 -6.88 3.02 17.92
C THR A 245 -7.70 4.14 18.56
N ALA A 246 -8.99 3.93 18.80
CA ALA A 246 -9.83 4.90 19.51
C ALA A 246 -9.31 5.17 20.93
N LEU A 247 -8.95 4.13 21.69
CA LEU A 247 -8.36 4.28 23.02
C LEU A 247 -7.00 5.02 22.97
N TYR A 248 -6.16 4.68 22.00
CA TYR A 248 -4.86 5.30 21.78
C TYR A 248 -5.00 6.80 21.42
N ASN A 249 -5.97 7.16 20.59
CA ASN A 249 -6.28 8.55 20.26
C ASN A 249 -6.82 9.31 21.47
N TYR A 250 -7.74 8.69 22.23
CA TYR A 250 -8.29 9.30 23.44
C TYR A 250 -7.21 9.57 24.50
N ALA A 251 -6.28 8.64 24.71
CA ALA A 251 -5.19 8.84 25.65
C ALA A 251 -4.26 10.02 25.27
N ARG A 252 -4.00 10.20 23.97
CA ARG A 252 -3.11 11.26 23.45
C ARG A 252 -3.81 12.62 23.37
N PHE A 253 -4.99 12.66 22.78
CA PHE A 253 -5.66 13.90 22.36
C PHE A 253 -7.07 14.10 22.96
N HIS A 254 -7.51 13.21 23.86
CA HIS A 254 -8.86 13.26 24.48
C HIS A 254 -10.03 13.19 23.49
N SER A 255 -9.79 12.65 22.29
CA SER A 255 -10.81 12.38 21.28
C SER A 255 -10.52 11.05 20.60
N ILE A 256 -11.54 10.21 20.43
CA ILE A 256 -11.40 8.92 19.73
C ILE A 256 -11.24 9.07 18.21
N PHE A 257 -11.65 10.21 17.66
CA PHE A 257 -11.61 10.50 16.22
C PHE A 257 -10.40 11.35 15.81
N ASP A 258 -9.62 11.84 16.77
CA ASP A 258 -8.49 12.72 16.51
C ASP A 258 -7.19 11.92 16.38
N PHE A 259 -6.65 11.88 15.17
CA PHE A 259 -5.38 11.20 14.88
C PHE A 259 -4.15 12.05 15.20
N GLY A 260 -4.33 13.34 15.53
CA GLY A 260 -3.26 14.25 15.89
C GLY A 260 -2.79 15.16 14.77
N TYR A 261 -3.22 14.95 13.53
CA TYR A 261 -2.65 15.66 12.37
C TYR A 261 -2.83 17.18 12.48
N SER A 262 -3.99 17.68 12.91
CA SER A 262 -4.24 19.11 13.12
C SER A 262 -3.41 19.74 14.25
N HIS A 263 -2.79 18.93 15.10
CA HIS A 263 -1.96 19.38 16.22
C HIS A 263 -0.48 19.50 15.85
N ILE A 264 -0.07 19.12 14.63
CA ILE A 264 1.29 19.37 14.16
C ILE A 264 1.54 20.88 14.19
N PRO A 265 2.65 21.35 14.81
CA PRO A 265 2.93 22.77 14.87
C PRO A 265 2.91 23.44 13.50
N LYS A 266 2.08 24.48 13.35
CA LYS A 266 1.93 25.31 12.13
C LYS A 266 1.36 24.59 10.90
N VAL A 267 0.97 23.30 10.95
CA VAL A 267 0.48 22.59 9.75
C VAL A 267 -0.76 23.24 9.16
N LEU A 268 -1.73 23.65 9.97
CA LEU A 268 -2.95 24.30 9.49
C LEU A 268 -2.72 25.73 8.96
N GLN A 269 -1.52 26.27 9.14
CA GLN A 269 -1.11 27.56 8.57
C GLN A 269 -0.56 27.41 7.15
N GLU A 270 -0.31 26.18 6.69
CA GLU A 270 0.17 25.93 5.34
C GLU A 270 -0.91 26.28 4.29
N PRO A 271 -0.53 26.83 3.12
CA PRO A 271 -1.49 27.33 2.13
C PRO A 271 -2.51 26.28 1.66
N TRP A 272 -2.10 25.02 1.57
CA TRP A 272 -2.95 23.92 1.10
C TRP A 272 -3.97 23.43 2.13
N TYR A 273 -3.88 23.86 3.40
CA TYR A 273 -4.81 23.47 4.46
C TYR A 273 -5.77 24.59 4.88
N GLN A 274 -5.82 25.70 4.12
CA GLN A 274 -6.75 26.82 4.36
C GLN A 274 -8.23 26.40 4.37
N HIS A 275 -8.58 25.34 3.63
CA HIS A 275 -9.94 24.79 3.57
C HIS A 275 -10.10 23.50 4.39
N GLY A 276 -9.20 23.23 5.33
CA GLY A 276 -9.15 22.02 6.14
C GLY A 276 -8.30 20.89 5.53
N LEU A 277 -8.09 19.83 6.32
CA LEU A 277 -7.30 18.66 5.90
C LEU A 277 -8.00 17.86 4.80
N PHE A 278 -9.33 17.85 4.80
CA PHE A 278 -10.16 17.23 3.77
C PHE A 278 -11.13 18.28 3.23
N SER A 279 -11.04 18.56 1.93
CA SER A 279 -11.81 19.61 1.27
C SER A 279 -12.04 19.29 -0.20
N LEU A 280 -13.26 19.53 -0.68
CA LEU A 280 -13.56 19.47 -2.11
C LEU A 280 -12.79 20.52 -2.92
N HIS A 281 -12.29 21.59 -2.27
CA HIS A 281 -11.42 22.58 -2.90
C HIS A 281 -10.10 21.97 -3.40
N ALA A 282 -9.62 20.91 -2.77
CA ALA A 282 -8.38 20.24 -3.17
C ALA A 282 -8.55 19.32 -4.39
N VAL A 283 -9.78 18.95 -4.73
CA VAL A 283 -10.07 17.94 -5.79
C VAL A 283 -9.49 18.34 -7.15
N PRO A 284 -9.68 19.56 -7.68
CA PRO A 284 -9.11 19.93 -8.98
C PRO A 284 -7.59 19.84 -9.03
N TRP A 285 -6.91 20.24 -7.95
CA TRP A 285 -5.45 20.18 -7.86
C TRP A 285 -4.94 18.74 -7.83
N ASN A 286 -5.58 17.89 -7.04
CA ASN A 286 -5.25 16.47 -6.97
C ASN A 286 -5.53 15.73 -8.28
N ILE A 287 -6.64 16.03 -8.96
CA ILE A 287 -6.94 15.50 -10.30
C ILE A 287 -5.82 15.85 -11.27
N HIS A 288 -5.42 17.13 -11.32
CA HIS A 288 -4.34 17.58 -12.19
C HIS A 288 -3.04 16.81 -11.90
N LYS A 289 -2.63 16.76 -10.62
CA LYS A 289 -1.39 16.07 -10.21
C LYS A 289 -1.42 14.57 -10.49
N MET A 290 -2.55 13.91 -10.27
CA MET A 290 -2.66 12.46 -10.44
C MET A 290 -2.81 12.03 -11.89
N LEU A 291 -3.52 12.80 -12.73
CA LEU A 291 -3.91 12.36 -14.07
C LEU A 291 -3.18 13.07 -15.21
N PHE A 292 -2.85 14.35 -15.04
CA PHE A 292 -2.48 15.23 -16.16
C PHE A 292 -1.07 15.82 -16.07
N GLU A 293 -0.49 15.90 -14.88
CA GLU A 293 0.85 16.48 -14.68
C GLU A 293 1.92 15.68 -15.45
N GLY A 294 2.64 16.37 -16.33
CA GLY A 294 3.63 15.80 -17.23
C GLY A 294 5.00 15.59 -16.60
N PHE A 295 5.98 15.29 -17.45
CA PHE A 295 7.40 15.28 -17.10
C PHE A 295 8.05 16.60 -17.52
N ARG A 296 9.28 16.83 -17.07
CA ARG A 296 10.13 17.93 -17.57
C ARG A 296 11.15 17.37 -18.54
N ASP A 297 11.51 18.18 -19.53
CA ASP A 297 12.65 17.89 -20.38
C ASP A 297 13.96 18.13 -19.61
N ALA A 298 14.98 17.34 -19.92
CA ALA A 298 16.34 17.53 -19.41
C ALA A 298 17.34 17.61 -20.57
N PRO A 299 18.36 18.48 -20.49
CA PRO A 299 19.33 18.64 -21.58
C PRO A 299 20.28 17.44 -21.72
N ASN A 300 20.41 16.62 -20.68
CA ASN A 300 21.30 15.47 -20.63
C ASN A 300 20.51 14.18 -20.49
N PHE A 301 21.05 13.07 -21.01
CA PHE A 301 20.50 11.73 -20.82
C PHE A 301 20.13 11.50 -19.33
N PRO A 302 18.93 10.99 -18.99
CA PRO A 302 17.93 10.34 -19.85
C PRO A 302 16.95 11.29 -20.57
N PHE A 303 17.27 12.58 -20.66
CA PHE A 303 16.51 13.64 -21.35
C PHE A 303 15.13 13.94 -20.76
N ILE A 304 14.77 13.25 -19.68
CA ILE A 304 13.57 13.48 -18.89
C ILE A 304 13.96 13.74 -17.44
N ASN A 305 13.17 14.55 -16.76
CA ASN A 305 13.27 14.82 -15.34
C ASN A 305 11.85 14.86 -14.73
N PHE A 306 11.73 14.57 -13.44
CA PHE A 306 10.43 14.46 -12.78
C PHE A 306 10.19 15.57 -11.77
N TYR A 307 8.92 15.91 -11.56
CA TYR A 307 8.51 16.84 -10.51
C TYR A 307 8.57 16.14 -9.15
N PRO A 308 9.23 16.72 -8.14
CA PRO A 308 9.32 16.13 -6.79
C PRO A 308 8.01 16.15 -6.00
N PHE A 309 6.94 16.71 -6.57
CA PHE A 309 5.58 16.75 -6.02
C PHE A 309 4.58 15.93 -6.85
N GLY A 310 5.09 14.97 -7.62
CA GLY A 310 4.29 14.03 -8.38
C GLY A 310 4.04 14.43 -9.83
N CYS A 311 3.60 13.43 -10.59
CA CYS A 311 3.24 13.46 -12.00
C CYS A 311 2.13 12.42 -12.24
N SER A 312 1.60 12.37 -13.47
CA SER A 312 0.52 11.47 -13.84
C SER A 312 0.85 10.00 -13.58
N ILE A 313 -0.09 9.27 -12.97
CA ILE A 313 0.03 7.83 -12.73
C ILE A 313 0.11 7.02 -14.02
N PHE A 314 -0.54 7.50 -15.08
CA PHE A 314 -0.57 6.84 -16.39
C PHE A 314 0.69 7.12 -17.20
N LEU A 315 1.22 8.34 -17.14
CA LEU A 315 2.51 8.66 -17.77
C LEU A 315 3.65 7.92 -17.06
N ALA A 316 3.63 7.89 -15.72
CA ALA A 316 4.61 7.15 -14.94
C ALA A 316 4.50 5.62 -15.14
N SER A 317 3.31 5.12 -15.49
CA SER A 317 3.04 3.68 -15.61
C SER A 317 2.13 3.37 -16.80
N PRO A 318 2.61 3.45 -18.06
CA PRO A 318 1.78 3.26 -19.25
C PRO A 318 1.07 1.90 -19.32
N PHE A 319 1.60 0.87 -18.64
CA PHE A 319 0.90 -0.41 -18.49
C PHE A 319 -0.51 -0.28 -17.86
N LEU A 320 -0.73 0.74 -17.03
CA LEU A 320 -2.03 0.97 -16.39
C LEU A 320 -3.13 1.42 -17.36
N PHE A 321 -2.83 1.85 -18.59
CA PHE A 321 -3.88 2.06 -19.60
C PHE A 321 -4.65 0.78 -19.91
N LEU A 322 -4.08 -0.40 -19.61
CA LEU A 322 -4.74 -1.68 -19.83
C LEU A 322 -5.88 -1.97 -18.84
N ILE A 323 -6.03 -1.20 -17.75
CA ILE A 323 -7.16 -1.36 -16.82
C ILE A 323 -8.51 -1.07 -17.47
N PHE A 324 -8.52 -0.30 -18.57
CA PHE A 324 -9.74 0.08 -19.31
C PHE A 324 -10.17 -0.95 -20.36
N ARG A 325 -9.43 -2.05 -20.53
CA ARG A 325 -9.87 -3.16 -21.39
C ARG A 325 -11.13 -3.81 -20.80
N GLU A 326 -12.03 -4.28 -21.67
CA GLU A 326 -13.19 -5.06 -21.22
C GLU A 326 -12.77 -6.45 -20.72
N GLY A 327 -13.46 -6.92 -19.68
CA GLY A 327 -13.25 -8.22 -19.08
C GLY A 327 -13.43 -8.23 -17.56
N GLY A 328 -13.23 -9.41 -16.96
CA GLY A 328 -13.07 -9.57 -15.52
C GLY A 328 -14.35 -9.72 -14.69
N ASN A 329 -14.41 -10.80 -13.92
CA ASN A 329 -15.54 -11.10 -13.02
C ASN A 329 -15.63 -10.12 -11.83
N HIS A 330 -14.53 -9.47 -11.46
CA HIS A 330 -14.45 -8.57 -10.30
C HIS A 330 -14.47 -7.09 -10.69
N LYS A 331 -14.78 -6.75 -11.95
CA LYS A 331 -14.61 -5.40 -12.48
C LYS A 331 -15.41 -4.33 -11.73
N VAL A 332 -16.66 -4.63 -11.38
CA VAL A 332 -17.52 -3.70 -10.65
C VAL A 332 -16.95 -3.43 -9.26
N ALA A 333 -16.63 -4.48 -8.51
CA ALA A 333 -16.03 -4.35 -7.17
C ALA A 333 -14.71 -3.56 -7.20
N ALA A 334 -13.84 -3.83 -8.18
CA ALA A 334 -12.56 -3.13 -8.31
C ALA A 334 -12.73 -1.65 -8.69
N TRP A 335 -13.60 -1.32 -9.65
CA TRP A 335 -13.88 0.08 -10.00
C TRP A 335 -14.60 0.84 -8.87
N THR A 336 -15.48 0.19 -8.11
CA THR A 336 -16.08 0.78 -6.91
C THR A 336 -15.01 1.10 -5.87
N ALA A 337 -14.08 0.18 -5.60
CA ALA A 337 -12.95 0.44 -4.69
C ALA A 337 -12.10 1.61 -5.17
N ILE A 338 -11.70 1.59 -6.45
CA ILE A 338 -10.89 2.65 -7.06
C ILE A 338 -11.61 3.99 -6.94
N GLY A 339 -12.92 4.07 -7.23
CA GLY A 339 -13.69 5.29 -7.13
C GLY A 339 -13.77 5.85 -5.71
N LEU A 340 -14.08 5.00 -4.72
CA LEU A 340 -14.15 5.39 -3.31
C LEU A 340 -12.80 5.89 -2.78
N LEU A 341 -11.73 5.15 -3.05
CA LEU A 341 -10.38 5.51 -2.62
C LEU A 341 -9.90 6.78 -3.34
N THR A 342 -10.07 6.87 -4.66
CA THR A 342 -9.70 8.06 -5.43
C THR A 342 -10.42 9.30 -4.93
N PHE A 343 -11.71 9.20 -4.59
CA PHE A 343 -12.44 10.31 -3.98
C PHE A 343 -11.80 10.76 -2.66
N ALA A 344 -11.48 9.83 -1.76
CA ALA A 344 -10.82 10.16 -0.50
C ALA A 344 -9.44 10.81 -0.70
N LEU A 345 -8.66 10.30 -1.66
CA LEU A 345 -7.35 10.85 -2.02
C LEU A 345 -7.48 12.27 -2.61
N TRP A 346 -8.43 12.51 -3.52
CA TRP A 346 -8.63 13.83 -4.12
C TRP A 346 -9.20 14.86 -3.17
N ALA A 347 -9.96 14.43 -2.17
CA ALA A 347 -10.44 15.30 -1.11
C ALA A 347 -9.33 15.71 -0.12
N HIS A 348 -8.16 15.06 -0.11
CA HIS A 348 -7.07 15.43 0.80
C HIS A 348 -6.44 16.78 0.41
N GLY A 349 -6.19 17.64 1.40
CA GLY A 349 -5.75 19.03 1.20
C GLY A 349 -4.46 19.20 0.38
N ASN A 350 -3.59 18.19 0.36
CA ASN A 350 -2.41 18.17 -0.50
C ASN A 350 -2.27 16.86 -1.31
N PRO A 351 -1.61 16.89 -2.48
CA PRO A 351 -1.33 15.71 -3.29
C PRO A 351 -0.20 14.84 -2.73
N GLY A 352 0.40 15.23 -1.61
CA GLY A 352 1.54 14.59 -0.98
C GLY A 352 2.79 15.47 -0.95
N GLY A 353 3.69 15.16 -0.01
CA GLY A 353 5.03 15.74 0.06
C GLY A 353 5.99 15.10 -0.95
N TRP A 354 7.29 15.17 -0.68
CA TRP A 354 8.35 14.64 -1.55
C TRP A 354 8.05 13.23 -2.09
N GLN A 355 7.82 13.13 -3.40
CA GLN A 355 7.32 11.92 -4.04
C GLN A 355 7.64 11.85 -5.54
N PHE A 356 7.57 10.63 -6.07
CA PHE A 356 7.48 10.39 -7.51
C PHE A 356 6.05 9.95 -7.89
N SER A 357 5.48 10.52 -8.96
CA SER A 357 4.07 10.30 -9.30
C SER A 357 3.12 10.63 -8.13
N TYR A 358 1.87 10.17 -8.17
CA TYR A 358 0.92 10.35 -7.08
C TYR A 358 1.09 9.22 -6.03
N ARG A 359 2.01 9.40 -5.06
CA ARG A 359 2.39 8.38 -4.07
C ARG A 359 1.18 7.72 -3.44
N TYR A 360 0.21 8.50 -2.96
CA TYR A 360 -0.96 7.96 -2.26
C TYR A 360 -1.78 6.97 -3.09
N ALA A 361 -1.75 7.06 -4.43
CA ALA A 361 -2.46 6.13 -5.31
C ALA A 361 -1.89 4.70 -5.29
N MET A 362 -0.81 4.42 -4.55
CA MET A 362 -0.35 3.04 -4.33
C MET A 362 -1.45 2.15 -3.77
N VAL A 363 -2.35 2.67 -2.92
CA VAL A 363 -3.51 1.93 -2.39
C VAL A 363 -4.52 1.51 -3.48
N LEU A 364 -4.43 2.09 -4.68
CA LEU A 364 -5.29 1.70 -5.81
C LEU A 364 -4.72 0.48 -6.55
N LEU A 365 -3.42 0.18 -6.42
CA LEU A 365 -2.73 -0.85 -7.19
C LEU A 365 -3.28 -2.27 -6.97
N PRO A 366 -3.66 -2.70 -5.75
CA PRO A 366 -4.29 -4.01 -5.56
C PRO A 366 -5.59 -4.18 -6.36
N TRP A 367 -6.40 -3.12 -6.47
CA TRP A 367 -7.66 -3.11 -7.20
C TRP A 367 -7.44 -2.99 -8.71
N MET A 368 -6.50 -2.14 -9.15
CA MET A 368 -6.07 -2.07 -10.54
C MET A 368 -5.50 -3.42 -11.00
N PHE A 369 -4.78 -4.13 -10.13
CA PHE A 369 -4.28 -5.48 -10.41
C PHE A 369 -5.42 -6.47 -10.65
N LEU A 370 -6.51 -6.43 -9.86
CA LEU A 370 -7.68 -7.27 -10.12
C LEU A 370 -8.33 -6.99 -11.49
N LEU A 371 -8.35 -5.73 -11.94
CA LEU A 371 -8.79 -5.39 -13.30
C LEU A 371 -7.84 -5.99 -14.35
N LEU A 372 -6.53 -5.80 -14.20
CA LEU A 372 -5.52 -6.33 -15.13
C LEU A 372 -5.54 -7.87 -15.22
N LEU A 373 -5.90 -8.56 -14.14
CA LEU A 373 -6.07 -10.01 -14.14
C LEU A 373 -7.27 -10.46 -14.97
N GLY A 374 -8.38 -9.73 -14.89
CA GLY A 374 -9.64 -10.06 -15.56
C GLY A 374 -9.70 -9.64 -17.02
N ASN A 375 -8.80 -8.77 -17.46
CA ASN A 375 -8.87 -8.11 -18.75
C ASN A 375 -7.83 -8.62 -19.76
N GLY A 376 -8.20 -8.64 -21.04
CA GLY A 376 -7.29 -8.94 -22.14
C GLY A 376 -7.02 -10.44 -22.40
N PRO A 377 -5.98 -10.76 -23.21
CA PRO A 377 -5.77 -12.10 -23.74
C PRO A 377 -5.32 -13.11 -22.67
N PRO A 378 -5.57 -14.43 -22.85
CA PRO A 378 -5.21 -15.45 -21.88
C PRO A 378 -3.68 -15.62 -21.71
N LYS A 379 -2.90 -15.31 -22.75
CA LYS A 379 -1.43 -15.32 -22.77
C LYS A 379 -0.90 -13.89 -22.89
N ILE A 380 0.38 -13.67 -22.56
CA ILE A 380 1.02 -12.36 -22.75
C ILE A 380 0.99 -12.00 -24.24
N SER A 381 0.52 -10.79 -24.52
CA SER A 381 0.62 -10.15 -25.84
C SER A 381 1.86 -9.28 -25.96
N ALA A 382 2.31 -9.02 -27.18
CA ALA A 382 3.40 -8.07 -27.45
C ALA A 382 3.10 -6.69 -26.87
N ILE A 383 1.84 -6.23 -26.92
CA ILE A 383 1.41 -4.95 -26.33
C ILE A 383 1.64 -4.93 -24.81
N GLU A 384 1.22 -5.99 -24.10
CA GLU A 384 1.45 -6.10 -22.65
C GLU A 384 2.95 -6.12 -22.32
N ALA A 385 3.74 -6.88 -23.07
CA ALA A 385 5.19 -6.94 -22.87
C ALA A 385 5.86 -5.58 -23.10
N SER A 386 5.54 -4.91 -24.22
CA SER A 386 6.10 -3.59 -24.56
C SER A 386 5.72 -2.53 -23.53
N LEU A 387 4.44 -2.45 -23.14
CA LEU A 387 4.01 -1.49 -22.12
C LEU A 387 4.65 -1.77 -20.76
N PHE A 388 4.87 -3.04 -20.41
CA PHE A 388 5.55 -3.40 -19.18
C PHE A 388 7.01 -2.92 -19.19
N VAL A 389 7.74 -3.15 -20.29
CA VAL A 389 9.13 -2.68 -20.45
C VAL A 389 9.21 -1.15 -20.36
N VAL A 390 8.30 -0.43 -21.02
CA VAL A 390 8.25 1.04 -20.96
C VAL A 390 7.97 1.52 -19.54
N SER A 391 6.96 0.95 -18.87
CA SER A 391 6.64 1.21 -17.46
C SER A 391 7.86 1.00 -16.55
N VAL A 392 8.51 -0.16 -16.64
CA VAL A 392 9.70 -0.49 -15.84
C VAL A 392 10.84 0.49 -16.11
N THR A 393 11.04 0.88 -17.36
CA THR A 393 12.10 1.83 -17.75
C THR A 393 11.88 3.20 -17.14
N ILE A 394 10.66 3.76 -17.24
CA ILE A 394 10.32 5.05 -16.64
C ILE A 394 10.52 5.02 -15.12
N ASN A 395 10.06 3.97 -14.45
CA ASN A 395 10.18 3.83 -13.00
C ASN A 395 11.62 3.56 -12.53
N ALA A 396 12.43 2.88 -13.34
CA ALA A 396 13.86 2.71 -13.09
C ALA A 396 14.60 4.05 -13.22
N ILE A 397 14.29 4.86 -14.24
CA ILE A 397 14.85 6.21 -14.40
C ILE A 397 14.48 7.09 -13.20
N ALA A 398 13.21 7.09 -12.79
CA ALA A 398 12.77 7.83 -11.62
C ALA A 398 13.51 7.37 -10.35
N SER A 399 13.58 6.06 -10.11
CA SER A 399 14.29 5.51 -8.95
C SER A 399 15.77 5.89 -8.96
N TYR A 400 16.42 5.90 -10.13
CA TYR A 400 17.79 6.37 -10.28
C TYR A 400 17.91 7.87 -9.94
N GLN A 401 17.10 8.73 -10.56
CA GLN A 401 17.18 10.18 -10.36
C GLN A 401 16.92 10.59 -8.90
N PHE A 402 15.87 10.04 -8.28
CA PHE A 402 15.47 10.39 -6.91
C PHE A 402 16.36 9.76 -5.82
N LEU A 403 16.90 8.56 -6.03
CA LEU A 403 17.58 7.80 -4.96
C LEU A 403 19.10 7.78 -5.11
N TRP A 404 19.62 7.88 -6.33
CA TRP A 404 21.04 7.65 -6.62
C TRP A 404 21.78 8.89 -7.11
N THR A 405 21.05 9.94 -7.49
CA THR A 405 21.62 11.20 -7.97
C THR A 405 21.20 12.38 -7.09
N ASN A 406 21.83 13.53 -7.30
CA ASN A 406 21.42 14.81 -6.71
C ASN A 406 20.53 15.63 -7.68
N GLN A 407 20.02 15.03 -8.77
CA GLN A 407 19.21 15.75 -9.75
C GLN A 407 17.85 16.18 -9.18
N ILE A 408 17.29 15.35 -8.30
CA ILE A 408 16.03 15.62 -7.61
C ILE A 408 16.29 15.37 -6.13
N HIS A 409 16.52 16.45 -5.37
CA HIS A 409 16.80 16.41 -3.93
C HIS A 409 15.91 17.43 -3.16
N PRO A 410 15.52 17.12 -1.91
CA PRO A 410 14.68 18.00 -1.09
C PRO A 410 15.25 19.40 -0.87
#